data_AF-A0A2T6B4R1-F1
#
_entry.id   AF-A0A2T6B4R1-F1
#
_cell.length_a   1.000
_cell.length_b   1.000
_cell.length_c   1.000
_cell.angle_alpha   90.00
_cell.angle_beta   90.00
_cell.angle_gamma   90.00
#
_symmetry.space_group_name_H-M   'P 1'
#
loop_
_entity.id
_entity.type
_entity.pdbx_description
1 polymer ?
#
loop_
_entity_poly.entity_id
_entity_poly.type
_entity_poly.pdbx_seq_one_letter_code
_entity_poly.pdbx_strand_id
1 'polypeptide(L)' 'MRSAILHSGDPMKLYRFLSDDDTSAFCHKVTAALNKGWELHGAPTYAFDAARGVMRCGQAVVKEAPGIYTPETKLGEH' A
#
# COMPACT_ATOMS: atom_id res chain seq x y z
N MET A 1 -22.04 0.55 24.11
CA MET A 1 -20.93 0.71 23.14
C MET A 1 -21.50 0.39 21.76
N ARG A 2 -21.53 1.37 20.85
CA ARG A 2 -22.23 1.23 19.57
C ARG A 2 -21.48 0.24 18.68
N SER A 3 -22.15 -0.83 18.28
CA SER A 3 -21.70 -1.73 17.22
C SER A 3 -21.55 -0.90 15.94
N ALA A 4 -20.34 -0.82 15.38
CA ALA A 4 -20.08 -0.14 14.12
C ALA A 4 -20.63 -1.01 12.99
N ILE A 5 -21.89 -0.78 12.62
CA ILE A 5 -22.43 -1.26 11.36
C ILE A 5 -21.75 -0.39 10.29
N LEU A 6 -20.85 -0.98 9.49
CA LEU A 6 -20.29 -0.33 8.31
C LEU A 6 -21.46 -0.01 7.37
N HIS A 7 -21.78 1.27 7.19
CA HIS A 7 -22.82 1.65 6.24
C HIS A 7 -22.21 1.56 4.84
N SER A 8 -22.99 1.17 3.85
CA SER A 8 -22.58 1.02 2.44
C SER A 8 -22.09 2.31 1.76
N GLY A 9 -21.97 3.42 2.50
CA GLY A 9 -21.39 4.69 2.07
C GLY A 9 -20.14 5.13 2.85
N ASP A 10 -19.68 4.37 3.86
CA ASP A 10 -18.43 4.67 4.55
C ASP A 10 -17.24 4.26 3.66
N PRO A 11 -16.21 5.11 3.48
CA PRO A 11 -15.05 4.75 2.68
C PRO A 11 -14.30 3.60 3.36
N MET A 12 -14.00 2.55 2.58
CA MET A 12 -13.08 1.52 3.02
C MET A 12 -11.64 2.05 3.04
N LYS A 13 -10.85 1.52 3.96
CA LYS A 13 -9.43 1.81 4.07
C LYS A 13 -8.62 0.73 3.38
N LEU A 14 -7.96 1.10 2.28
CA LEU A 14 -7.05 0.23 1.56
C LEU A 14 -5.63 0.34 2.12
N TYR A 15 -4.90 -0.77 2.07
CA TYR A 15 -3.50 -0.88 2.46
C TYR A 15 -2.73 -1.62 1.38
N ARG A 16 -1.53 -1.15 1.04
CA ARG A 16 -0.57 -1.89 0.22
C ARG A 16 0.83 -1.76 0.81
N PHE A 17 1.58 -2.86 0.74
CA PHE A 17 3.01 -2.86 0.99
C PHE A 17 3.74 -2.94 -0.35
N LEU A 18 4.36 -1.83 -0.77
CA LEU A 18 5.18 -1.79 -1.97
C LEU A 18 6.57 -2.26 -1.59
N SER A 19 7.13 -3.23 -2.30
CA SER A 19 8.50 -3.67 -2.08
C SER A 19 9.21 -3.94 -3.40
N ASP A 20 10.51 -3.62 -3.45
CA ASP A 20 11.37 -3.99 -4.56
C ASP A 20 12.86 -3.95 -4.16
N ASP A 21 13.75 -4.28 -5.09
CA ASP A 21 15.19 -4.03 -4.92
C ASP A 21 15.47 -2.52 -4.84
N ASP A 22 16.54 -2.12 -4.13
CA ASP A 22 16.97 -0.73 -3.94
C ASP A 22 17.47 -0.09 -5.24
N THR A 23 16.52 0.23 -6.11
CA THR A 23 16.72 0.77 -7.45
C THR A 23 15.65 1.82 -7.75
N SER A 24 15.80 2.56 -8.86
CA SER A 24 14.80 3.53 -9.30
C SER A 24 13.42 2.91 -9.55
N ALA A 25 13.33 1.60 -9.84
CA ALA A 25 12.06 0.91 -10.01
C ALA A 25 11.18 0.97 -8.76
N PHE A 26 11.79 0.87 -7.56
CA PHE A 26 11.08 1.06 -6.30
C PHE A 26 10.53 2.48 -6.18
N CYS A 27 11.37 3.49 -6.46
CA CYS A 27 10.96 4.89 -6.44
C CYS A 27 9.78 5.14 -7.39
N HIS A 28 9.83 4.63 -8.63
CA HIS A 28 8.73 4.73 -9.59
C HIS A 28 7.45 4.07 -9.09
N LYS A 29 7.51 2.92 -8.39
CA LYS A 29 6.34 2.29 -7.78
C LYS A 29 5.69 3.17 -6.72
N VAL A 30 6.49 3.75 -5.81
CA VAL A 30 6.00 4.65 -4.77
C VAL A 30 5.40 5.91 -5.41
N THR A 31 6.11 6.55 -6.33
CA THR A 31 5.61 7.73 -7.06
C THR A 31 4.29 7.44 -7.79
N ALA A 32 4.16 6.28 -8.45
CA ALA A 32 2.93 5.91 -9.13
C ALA A 32 1.75 5.73 -8.16
N ALA A 33 1.98 5.17 -6.96
CA ALA A 33 0.95 5.07 -5.94
C ALA A 33 0.53 6.46 -5.42
N LEU A 34 1.50 7.33 -5.11
CA LEU A 34 1.22 8.70 -4.64
C LEU A 34 0.37 9.48 -5.66
N ASN A 35 0.70 9.39 -6.95
CA ASN A 35 -0.07 10.05 -8.01
C ASN A 35 -1.46 9.44 -8.24
N LYS A 36 -1.72 8.24 -7.73
CA LYS A 36 -3.05 7.62 -7.68
C LYS A 36 -3.82 7.99 -6.40
N GLY A 37 -3.34 8.94 -5.60
CA GLY A 37 -4.00 9.36 -4.36
C GLY A 37 -3.82 8.39 -3.21
N TRP A 38 -2.75 7.57 -3.24
CA TRP A 38 -2.30 6.86 -2.05
C TRP A 38 -1.44 7.76 -1.18
N GLU A 39 -1.42 7.50 0.11
CA GLU A 39 -0.64 8.22 1.10
C GLU A 39 0.40 7.31 1.75
N LEU A 40 1.56 7.85 2.11
CA LEU A 40 2.59 7.10 2.83
C LEU A 40 2.10 6.76 4.24
N HIS A 41 2.29 5.52 4.65
CA HIS A 41 2.07 5.10 6.02
C HIS A 41 3.39 4.78 6.71
N GLY A 42 3.89 5.73 7.51
CA GLY A 42 5.15 5.60 8.22
C GLY A 42 6.38 5.69 7.31
N ALA A 43 7.55 5.41 7.90
CA ALA A 43 8.83 5.44 7.22
C ALA A 43 9.04 4.20 6.33
N PRO A 44 9.85 4.29 5.26
CA PRO A 44 10.25 3.13 4.49
C PRO A 44 11.10 2.16 5.34
N THR A 45 11.10 0.90 4.95
CA THR A 45 11.88 -0.18 5.58
C THR A 45 12.92 -0.70 4.60
N TYR A 46 14.07 -1.11 5.13
CA TYR A 46 15.15 -1.75 4.38
C TYR A 46 15.48 -3.11 4.97
N ALA A 47 15.82 -4.08 4.13
CA ALA A 47 16.33 -5.38 4.54
C ALA A 47 17.36 -5.90 3.52
N PHE A 48 18.43 -6.52 4.00
CA PHE A 48 19.38 -7.20 3.12
C PHE A 48 18.90 -8.62 2.82
N ASP A 49 18.75 -8.96 1.54
CA ASP A 49 18.47 -10.31 1.09
C ASP A 49 19.80 -11.04 0.81
N ALA A 50 20.23 -11.86 1.77
CA ALA A 50 21.50 -12.58 1.67
C ALA A 50 21.51 -13.65 0.58
N ALA A 51 20.36 -14.21 0.20
CA ALA A 51 20.27 -15.23 -0.85
C ALA A 51 20.49 -14.63 -2.24
N ARG A 52 20.05 -13.38 -2.44
CA ARG A 52 20.21 -12.64 -3.71
C ARG A 52 21.37 -11.65 -3.71
N GLY A 53 21.92 -11.32 -2.54
CA GLY A 53 23.00 -10.34 -2.39
C GLY A 53 22.57 -8.89 -2.68
N VAL A 54 21.30 -8.55 -2.42
CA VAL A 54 20.73 -7.22 -2.74
C VAL A 54 20.07 -6.57 -1.53
N MET A 55 20.03 -5.24 -1.51
CA MET A 55 19.19 -4.48 -0.59
C MET A 55 17.75 -4.44 -1.12
N ARG A 56 16.79 -4.69 -0.23
CA ARG A 56 15.35 -4.62 -0.51
C ARG A 56 14.75 -3.44 0.23
N CYS A 57 13.85 -2.73 -0.45
CA CYS A 57 13.11 -1.60 0.07
C CYS A 57 11.64 -1.98 0.25
N GLY A 58 11.00 -1.39 1.25
CA GLY A 58 9.58 -1.52 1.53
C GLY A 58 8.96 -0.17 1.89
N GLN A 59 7.76 0.12 1.38
CA GLN A 59 6.97 1.29 1.78
C GLN A 59 5.50 0.89 1.87
N ALA A 60 4.91 1.09 3.05
CA ALA A 60 3.48 0.96 3.23
C ALA A 60 2.76 2.21 2.69
N VAL A 61 1.64 2.01 2.00
CA VAL A 61 0.75 3.07 1.55
C VAL A 61 -0.69 2.75 1.88
N VAL A 62 -1.48 3.77 2.18
CA VAL A 62 -2.91 3.66 2.51
C VAL A 62 -3.74 4.57 1.60
N LYS A 63 -5.00 4.22 1.38
CA LYS A 63 -5.92 5.05 0.60
C LYS A 63 -7.35 4.85 1.08
N GLU A 64 -8.12 5.93 1.15
CA GLU A 64 -9.57 5.85 1.30
C GLU A 64 -10.21 5.60 -0.07
N ALA A 65 -11.11 4.62 -0.14
CA ALA A 65 -11.83 4.26 -1.36
C ALA A 65 -13.29 3.96 -1.04
N PRO A 66 -14.23 4.24 -1.95
CA PRO A 66 -15.62 3.89 -1.75
C PRO A 66 -15.81 2.36 -1.79
N GLY A 67 -16.84 1.87 -1.08
CA GLY A 67 -17.29 0.48 -1.14
C GLY A 67 -16.87 -0.35 0.07
N ILE A 68 -17.13 -1.65 -0.02
CA ILE A 68 -16.84 -2.63 1.03
C ILE A 68 -15.67 -3.49 0.55
N TYR A 69 -14.66 -3.65 1.39
CA TYR A 69 -13.54 -4.54 1.10
C TYR A 69 -14.02 -5.99 0.93
N THR A 70 -13.53 -6.63 -0.12
CA THR A 70 -13.59 -8.08 -0.30
C THR A 70 -12.21 -8.63 -0.67
N PRO A 71 -11.92 -9.92 -0.44
CA PRO A 71 -10.66 -10.54 -0.86
C PRO A 71 -10.37 -10.41 -2.38
N GLU A 72 -11.39 -10.19 -3.20
CA GLU A 72 -11.30 -10.00 -4.66
C GLU A 72 -10.97 -8.56 -5.06
N THR A 73 -10.95 -7.62 -4.10
CA THR A 73 -10.67 -6.19 -4.35
C THR A 73 -9.25 -6.02 -4.90
N LYS A 74 -9.13 -5.49 -6.11
CA LYS A 74 -7.84 -5.30 -6.77
C LYS A 74 -7.14 -4.02 -6.31
N LEU A 75 -6.40 -4.13 -5.22
CA LEU A 75 -5.70 -3.01 -4.59
C LEU A 75 -4.81 -2.19 -5.55
N GLY A 76 -4.22 -2.79 -6.59
CA GLY A 76 -3.36 -2.08 -7.56
C GLY A 76 -4.10 -1.19 -8.57
N GLU A 77 -5.40 -1.41 -8.75
CA GLU A 77 -6.25 -0.73 -9.73
C GLU A 77 -6.95 0.51 -9.14
N HIS A 78 -6.91 0.69 -7.81
CA HIS A 78 -7.34 1.92 -7.12
C HIS A 78 -6.26 3.00 -7.13
#